data_AF-A0A1G1VVR8-F1
#
_entry.id   AF-A0A1G1VVR8-F1
#
_cell.length_a   1.000
_cell.length_b   1.000
_cell.length_c   1.000
_cell.angle_alpha   90.00
_cell.angle_beta   90.00
_cell.angle_gamma   90.00
#
_symmetry.space_group_name_H-M   'P 1'
#
loop_
_entity.id
_entity.type
_entity.pdbx_description
1 polymer ?
#
loop_
_entity_poly.entity_id
_entity_poly.type
_entity_poly.pdbx_seq_one_letter_code
_entity_poly.pdbx_strand_id
1 'polypeptide(L)'
;MQWRTESQEGGENTMATFLIETPHKKEDCLKALDEVVAHNRSLLKKTWFGCNWGDHTAWSLVNTMNEAKAKNMLPSSHRSKARVHRVAQNTVKQIQAFHK
;
A
#
# COMPACT_ATOMS: atom_id res chain seq x y z
N MET A 1 -18.76 -6.46 11.17
CA MET A 1 -18.33 -5.24 10.45
C MET A 1 -18.78 -5.33 9.01
N GLN A 2 -19.74 -4.49 8.61
CA GLN A 2 -20.28 -4.41 7.24
C GLN A 2 -19.48 -3.38 6.45
N TRP A 3 -18.83 -3.81 5.37
CA TRP A 3 -18.25 -2.92 4.38
C TRP A 3 -19.27 -2.74 3.26
N ARG A 4 -19.69 -1.50 2.99
CA ARG A 4 -20.62 -1.17 1.90
C ARG A 4 -19.88 -1.15 0.57
N THR A 5 -20.44 -1.86 -0.40
CA THR A 5 -20.12 -1.73 -1.82
C THR A 5 -20.92 -0.58 -2.40
N GLU A 6 -20.27 0.52 -2.73
CA GLU A 6 -20.82 1.53 -3.64
C GLU A 6 -19.82 1.77 -4.76
N SER A 7 -20.23 1.32 -5.94
CA SER A 7 -19.66 1.64 -7.24
C SER A 7 -19.85 3.13 -7.52
N GLN A 8 -18.77 3.84 -7.84
CA GLN A 8 -18.85 5.15 -8.48
C GLN A 8 -17.86 5.25 -9.65
N GLU A 9 -18.45 5.67 -10.77
CA GLU A 9 -17.85 6.00 -12.05
C GLU A 9 -16.85 7.17 -11.92
N GLY A 10 -15.97 7.29 -12.91
CA GLY A 10 -14.78 8.11 -12.88
C GLY A 10 -15.02 9.61 -12.67
N GLY A 11 -14.31 10.14 -11.67
CA GLY A 11 -13.87 11.52 -11.56
C GLY A 11 -12.55 11.54 -10.79
N GLU A 12 -11.60 12.38 -11.18
CA GLU A 12 -10.22 12.49 -10.63
C GLU A 12 -10.11 12.83 -9.12
N ASN A 13 -11.16 12.62 -8.33
CA ASN A 13 -11.22 12.91 -6.90
C ASN A 13 -11.75 11.75 -6.03
N THR A 14 -11.97 10.55 -6.59
CA THR A 14 -12.39 9.38 -5.79
C THR A 14 -11.18 8.68 -5.17
N MET A 15 -11.18 8.55 -3.84
CA MET A 15 -10.15 7.79 -3.11
C MET A 15 -10.11 6.33 -3.60
N ALA A 16 -8.94 5.86 -4.04
CA ALA A 16 -8.69 4.48 -4.42
C ALA A 16 -7.79 3.77 -3.41
N THR A 17 -7.86 2.44 -3.37
CA THR A 17 -7.00 1.62 -2.52
C THR A 17 -5.70 1.27 -3.23
N PHE A 18 -4.58 1.45 -2.55
CA PHE A 18 -3.24 1.14 -3.02
C PHE A 18 -2.53 0.22 -2.04
N LEU A 19 -1.90 -0.83 -2.57
CA LEU A 19 -0.94 -1.67 -1.89
C LEU A 19 0.46 -1.14 -2.20
N ILE A 20 1.19 -0.74 -1.18
CA ILE A 20 2.56 -0.25 -1.28
C ILE A 20 3.48 -1.36 -0.78
N GLU A 21 4.34 -1.88 -1.65
CA GLU A 21 5.42 -2.80 -1.28
C GLU A 21 6.69 -2.01 -1.04
N THR A 22 7.31 -2.19 0.12
CA THR A 22 8.55 -1.49 0.52
C THR A 22 9.65 -2.51 0.82
N PRO A 23 10.30 -3.06 -0.23
CA PRO A 23 11.41 -3.98 -0.05
C PRO A 23 12.64 -3.26 0.53
N HIS A 24 13.36 -3.94 1.40
CA HIS A 24 14.60 -3.50 2.02
C HIS A 24 15.51 -4.71 2.26
N LYS A 25 16.75 -4.48 2.69
CA LYS A 25 17.66 -5.57 3.05
C LYS A 25 17.49 -5.94 4.53
N LYS A 26 17.95 -7.13 4.90
CA LYS A 26 17.89 -7.63 6.29
C LYS A 26 18.56 -6.66 7.27
N GLU A 27 19.75 -6.20 6.92
CA GLU A 27 20.54 -5.25 7.72
C GLU A 27 19.86 -3.88 7.88
N ASP A 28 18.94 -3.53 6.99
CA ASP A 28 18.26 -2.23 6.96
C ASP A 28 16.94 -2.21 7.73
N CYS A 29 16.46 -3.34 8.30
CA CYS A 29 15.11 -3.43 8.89
C CYS A 29 14.80 -2.33 9.91
N LEU A 30 15.70 -2.14 10.89
CA LEU A 30 15.49 -1.16 11.96
C LEU A 30 15.60 0.27 11.43
N LYS A 31 16.59 0.51 10.56
CA LYS A 31 16.76 1.82 9.91
C LYS A 31 15.52 2.20 9.08
N ALA A 32 14.99 1.26 8.30
CA ALA A 32 13.78 1.44 7.52
C ALA A 32 12.58 1.79 8.41
N LEU A 33 12.45 1.10 9.55
CA LEU A 33 11.41 1.39 10.53
C LEU A 33 11.56 2.81 11.10
N ASP A 34 12.76 3.20 11.53
CA ASP A 34 13.02 4.53 12.10
C ASP A 34 12.72 5.65 11.10
N GLU A 35 13.14 5.48 9.85
CA GLU A 35 12.86 6.43 8.76
C GLU A 35 11.35 6.58 8.50
N VAL A 36 10.60 5.46 8.51
CA VAL A 36 9.13 5.50 8.38
C VAL A 36 8.47 6.12 9.61
N VAL A 37 8.95 5.84 10.83
CA VAL A 37 8.42 6.44 12.07
C VAL A 37 8.61 7.95 12.07
N ALA A 38 9.79 8.44 11.65
CA ALA A 38 10.11 9.85 11.58
C ALA A 38 9.29 10.57 10.49
N HIS A 39 9.04 9.91 9.35
CA HIS A 39 8.30 10.51 8.23
C HIS A 39 6.77 10.42 8.40
N ASN A 40 6.25 9.25 8.80
CA ASN A 40 4.82 8.97 8.90
C ASN A 40 4.52 7.77 9.82
N ARG A 41 4.61 7.98 11.13
CA ARG A 41 4.28 6.95 12.14
C ARG A 41 2.89 6.32 11.95
N SER A 42 1.91 7.08 11.48
CA SER A 42 0.54 6.57 11.29
C SER A 42 0.42 5.51 10.19
N LEU A 43 1.37 5.47 9.24
CA LEU A 43 1.41 4.45 8.19
C LEU A 43 1.56 3.04 8.79
N LEU A 44 2.32 2.90 9.88
CA LEU A 44 2.61 1.61 10.52
C LEU A 44 1.35 0.85 10.96
N LYS A 45 0.26 1.56 11.30
CA LYS A 45 -1.03 0.96 11.65
C LYS A 45 -1.71 0.23 10.48
N LYS A 46 -1.26 0.53 9.26
CA LYS A 46 -1.76 -0.03 7.99
C LYS A 46 -0.71 -0.88 7.30
N THR A 47 0.36 -1.24 8.00
CA THR A 47 1.52 -1.96 7.45
C THR A 47 1.61 -3.36 8.04
N TRP A 48 1.79 -4.33 7.16
CA TRP A 48 2.14 -5.71 7.48
C TRP A 48 3.63 -5.93 7.19
N PHE A 49 4.32 -6.63 8.07
CA PHE A 49 5.78 -6.85 7.98
C PHE A 49 6.09 -8.31 7.70
N GLY A 50 6.85 -8.57 6.65
CA GLY A 50 7.39 -9.88 6.35
C GLY A 50 8.62 -10.24 7.20
N CYS A 51 9.25 -9.27 7.87
CA CYS A 51 10.59 -9.42 8.45
C CYS A 51 10.69 -10.57 9.46
N ASN A 52 9.61 -10.83 10.23
CA ASN A 52 9.55 -11.94 11.19
C ASN A 52 9.60 -13.33 10.52
N TRP A 53 9.31 -13.39 9.21
CA TRP A 53 9.27 -14.59 8.40
C TRP A 53 10.40 -14.63 7.35
N GLY A 54 11.40 -13.75 7.47
CA GLY A 54 12.55 -13.68 6.56
C GLY A 54 12.30 -12.94 5.25
N ASP A 55 11.09 -12.43 5.01
CA ASP A 55 10.82 -11.55 3.87
C ASP A 55 11.03 -10.09 4.30
N HIS A 56 12.09 -9.46 3.81
CA HIS A 56 12.43 -8.08 4.11
C HIS A 56 11.62 -7.09 3.26
N THR A 57 10.31 -7.29 3.27
CA THR A 57 9.31 -6.45 2.60
C THR A 57 8.25 -6.04 3.62
N ALA A 58 7.88 -4.77 3.59
CA ALA A 58 6.69 -4.27 4.28
C ALA A 58 5.61 -3.96 3.24
N TRP A 59 4.36 -4.30 3.57
CA TRP A 59 3.20 -4.01 2.73
C TRP A 59 2.29 -3.04 3.44
N SER A 60 1.93 -1.92 2.82
CA SER A 60 0.98 -0.97 3.37
C SER A 60 -0.25 -0.84 2.49
N LEU A 61 -1.45 -0.98 3.06
CA LEU A 61 -2.71 -0.80 2.35
C LEU A 61 -3.32 0.56 2.71
N VAL A 62 -3.42 1.46 1.74
CA VAL A 62 -3.83 2.84 1.97
C VAL A 62 -4.89 3.29 0.98
N ASN A 63 -5.78 4.17 1.42
CA ASN A 63 -6.75 4.83 0.56
C ASN A 63 -6.24 6.25 0.28
N THR A 64 -6.10 6.60 -0.99
CA THR A 64 -5.63 7.92 -1.42
C THR A 64 -6.09 8.24 -2.84
N MET A 65 -5.89 9.47 -3.29
CA MET A 65 -6.38 9.95 -4.59
C MET A 65 -5.65 9.30 -5.77
N ASN A 66 -4.34 9.05 -5.64
CA ASN A 66 -3.52 8.54 -6.72
C ASN A 66 -2.23 7.88 -6.22
N GLU A 67 -1.52 7.21 -7.13
CA GLU A 67 -0.27 6.51 -6.85
C GLU A 67 0.81 7.42 -6.28
N ALA A 68 0.95 8.64 -6.79
CA ALA A 68 1.95 9.60 -6.31
C ALA A 68 1.72 9.97 -4.84
N LYS A 69 0.47 10.17 -4.42
CA LYS A 69 0.13 10.40 -3.01
C LYS A 69 0.40 9.18 -2.15
N ALA A 70 0.15 7.96 -2.64
CA ALA A 70 0.49 6.73 -1.92
C ALA A 70 2.01 6.62 -1.71
N LYS A 71 2.79 6.84 -2.78
CA LYS A 71 4.26 6.81 -2.75
C LYS A 71 4.85 7.87 -1.82
N ASN A 72 4.25 9.05 -1.74
CA ASN A 72 4.68 10.13 -0.84
C ASN A 72 4.44 9.81 0.65
N MET A 73 3.67 8.78 0.98
CA MET A 73 3.56 8.29 2.37
C MET A 73 4.84 7.62 2.87
N LEU A 74 5.78 7.29 1.97
CA LEU A 74 7.09 6.77 2.31
C LEU A 74 8.16 7.88 2.37
N PRO A 75 9.20 7.72 3.21
CA PRO A 75 10.41 8.56 3.14
C PRO A 75 11.11 8.40 1.78
N SER A 76 11.85 9.43 1.35
CA SER A 76 12.48 9.51 0.02
C SER A 76 13.42 8.33 -0.28
N SER A 77 14.16 7.86 0.73
CA SER A 77 15.05 6.68 0.70
C SER A 77 14.35 5.39 0.29
N HIS A 78 13.05 5.28 0.55
CA HIS A 78 12.24 4.10 0.24
C HIS A 78 11.46 4.24 -1.08
N ARG A 79 11.14 5.46 -1.52
CA ARG A 79 10.29 5.69 -2.70
C ARG A 79 10.85 5.06 -3.98
N SER A 80 12.17 5.07 -4.19
CA SER A 80 12.77 4.52 -5.41
C SER A 80 12.67 3.00 -5.51
N LYS A 81 12.64 2.31 -4.36
CA LYS A 81 12.55 0.85 -4.28
C LYS A 81 11.11 0.35 -4.13
N ALA A 82 10.20 1.23 -3.72
CA ALA A 82 8.82 0.87 -3.48
C ALA A 82 8.05 0.63 -4.78
N ARG A 83 7.19 -0.39 -4.74
CA ARG A 83 6.21 -0.66 -5.79
C ARG A 83 4.82 -0.31 -5.28
N VAL A 84 4.05 0.40 -6.09
CA VAL A 84 2.70 0.83 -5.71
C VAL A 84 1.71 0.21 -6.69
N HIS A 85 0.75 -0.53 -6.15
CA HIS A 85 -0.25 -1.22 -6.92
C HIS A 85 -1.63 -0.67 -6.56
N ARG A 86 -2.39 -0.22 -7.55
CA ARG A 86 -3.83 0.03 -7.35
C ARG A 86 -4.52 -1.31 -7.22
N VAL A 87 -5.25 -1.52 -6.14
CA VAL A 87 -5.88 -2.81 -5.82
C VAL A 87 -7.35 -2.61 -5.42
N ALA A 88 -8.17 -3.64 -5.61
CA ALA A 88 -9.55 -3.67 -5.18
C ALA A 88 -9.93 -5.08 -4.73
N GLN A 89 -10.82 -5.17 -3.73
CA GLN A 89 -11.49 -6.42 -3.42
C GLN A 89 -12.62 -6.62 -4.44
N ASN A 90 -12.59 -7.75 -5.13
CA ASN A 90 -13.56 -8.09 -6.16
C ASN A 90 -14.22 -9.43 -5.81
N THR A 91 -15.50 -9.54 -6.14
CA THR A 91 -16.21 -10.82 -6.12
C THR A 91 -15.72 -11.71 -7.27
N VAL A 92 -15.95 -13.02 -7.14
CA VAL A 92 -15.65 -14.00 -8.20
C VAL A 92 -16.28 -13.59 -9.53
N LYS A 93 -17.56 -13.17 -9.51
CA LYS A 93 -18.29 -12.73 -10.71
C LYS A 93 -17.64 -11.51 -11.38
N GLN A 94 -17.15 -10.54 -10.60
CA GLN A 94 -16.45 -9.37 -11.13
C GLN A 94 -15.14 -9.75 -11.82
N ILE A 95 -14.31 -10.58 -11.16
CA ILE A 95 -13.04 -11.05 -11.76
C ILE A 95 -13.30 -11.83 -13.04
N GLN A 96 -14.30 -12.72 -13.06
CA GLN A 96 -14.69 -13.45 -14.26
C GLN A 96 -15.15 -12.52 -15.39
N ALA A 97 -15.84 -11.42 -15.08
CA ALA A 97 -16.29 -10.45 -16.08
C ALA A 97 -15.14 -9.66 -16.72
N PHE A 98 -14.02 -9.44 -16.01
CA PHE A 98 -12.85 -8.72 -16.55
C PHE A 98 -12.03 -9.54 -17.57
N HIS A 99 -12.26 -10.86 -17.66
CA HIS A 99 -11.47 -11.79 -18.47
C HIS A 99 -12.29 -12.50 -19.56
N LYS A 100 -13.41 -11.89 -19.97
CA LYS A 100 -14.18 -12.28 -21.15
C LYS A 100 -13.91 -11.29 -22.27
#